data_AF-A0A7S0XQR8-F1
#
_entry.id   AF-A0A7S0XQR8-F1
#
_cell.length_a   1.000
_cell.length_b   1.000
_cell.length_c   1.000
_cell.angle_alpha   90.00
_cell.angle_beta   90.00
_cell.angle_gamma   90.00
#
_symmetry.space_group_name_H-M   'P 1'
#
loop_
_entity.id
_entity.type
_entity.pdbx_description
1 polymer ?
#
loop_
_entity_poly.entity_id
_entity_poly.type
_entity_poly.pdbx_seq_one_letter_code
_entity_poly.pdbx_strand_id
1 'polypeptide(L)'
;DRSVPSTEVPSWMLPQRTRVLTETETISRKKTSEDDNCVLYWMQRDVRTVDNWGLLFAQHLAHEKKLPLRVVHVLASPLSASDPHSSDDDNADDTPPPLERLRMTERHGQFLMGGLECVHDELKAKSVPF
;
A
#
# COMPACT_ATOMS: atom_id res chain seq x y z
N ASP A 1 20.99 -10.45 1.29
CA ASP A 1 19.53 -10.42 1.16
C ASP A 1 19.01 -9.35 2.12
N ARG A 2 18.07 -8.50 1.69
CA ARG A 2 17.44 -7.47 2.55
C ARG A 2 16.11 -7.96 3.12
N SER A 3 15.86 -9.27 3.11
CA SER A 3 14.71 -9.86 3.81
C SER A 3 14.68 -9.46 5.28
N VAL A 4 13.49 -9.31 5.85
CA VAL A 4 13.35 -9.11 7.30
C VAL A 4 13.92 -10.34 8.02
N PRO A 5 14.64 -10.18 9.15
CA PRO A 5 15.16 -11.32 9.91
C PRO A 5 14.04 -12.30 10.29
N SER A 6 14.31 -13.61 10.19
CA SER A 6 13.32 -14.65 10.51
C SER A 6 12.79 -14.59 11.95
N THR A 7 13.47 -13.86 12.85
CA THR A 7 13.01 -13.60 14.22
C THR A 7 11.86 -12.61 14.32
N GLU A 8 11.69 -11.74 13.31
CA GLU A 8 10.60 -10.75 13.23
C GLU A 8 9.48 -11.17 12.26
N VAL A 9 9.66 -12.30 11.58
CA VAL A 9 8.70 -12.86 10.64
C VAL A 9 7.97 -14.02 11.32
N PRO A 10 6.64 -14.11 11.21
CA PRO A 10 5.90 -15.21 11.85
C PRO A 10 6.24 -16.54 11.16
N SER A 11 6.14 -17.65 11.90
CA SER A 11 6.55 -18.98 11.41
C SER A 11 5.83 -19.46 10.15
N TRP A 12 4.63 -18.95 9.88
CA TRP A 12 3.83 -19.26 8.69
C TRP A 12 4.16 -18.40 7.46
N MET A 13 4.97 -17.35 7.61
CA MET A 13 5.36 -16.45 6.51
C MET A 13 6.79 -16.76 6.06
N LEU A 14 6.96 -16.89 4.74
CA LEU A 14 8.29 -16.99 4.15
C LEU A 14 9.01 -15.63 4.24
N PRO A 15 10.22 -15.55 4.81
CA PRO A 15 10.98 -14.28 4.90
C PRO A 15 11.16 -13.57 3.56
N GLN A 16 11.23 -14.34 2.45
CA GLN A 16 11.38 -13.84 1.08
C GLN A 16 10.17 -13.03 0.60
N ARG A 17 9.02 -13.10 1.29
CA ARG A 17 7.86 -12.22 1.03
C ARG A 17 8.05 -10.81 1.58
N THR A 18 9.09 -10.60 2.38
CA THR A 18 9.39 -9.31 3.02
C THR A 18 10.73 -8.80 2.51
N ARG A 19 10.88 -7.48 2.47
CA ARG A 19 12.15 -6.82 2.16
C ARG A 19 12.21 -5.49 2.87
N VAL A 20 13.27 -5.27 3.65
CA VAL A 20 13.62 -4.00 4.24
C VAL A 20 14.05 -3.05 3.11
N LEU A 21 13.25 -2.01 2.88
CA LEU A 21 13.53 -0.99 1.86
C LEU A 21 14.52 0.06 2.39
N THR A 22 14.32 0.47 3.64
CA THR A 22 15.11 1.49 4.33
C THR A 22 15.54 0.94 5.68
N GLU A 23 16.84 0.91 5.93
CA GLU A 23 17.37 0.61 7.26
C GLU A 23 16.98 1.74 8.20
N THR A 24 16.36 1.39 9.32
CA THR A 24 15.89 2.38 10.28
C THR A 24 17.09 2.83 11.11
N GLU A 25 17.62 4.02 10.85
CA GLU A 25 18.25 4.76 11.93
C GLU A 25 17.17 4.99 12.98
N THR A 26 17.49 4.68 14.24
CA THR A 26 16.62 4.90 15.40
C THR A 26 15.96 6.27 15.23
N ILE A 27 14.69 6.30 14.81
CA ILE A 27 13.96 7.56 14.68
C ILE A 27 13.94 8.08 16.10
N SER A 28 14.82 9.04 16.40
CA SER A 28 14.90 9.73 17.67
C SER A 28 13.65 10.60 17.73
N ARG A 29 12.54 9.93 18.02
CA ARG A 29 11.21 10.49 17.98
C ARG A 29 11.16 11.38 19.22
N LYS A 30 11.24 12.69 19.00
CA LYS A 30 10.90 13.69 20.01
C LYS A 30 9.58 13.22 20.60
N LYS A 31 9.60 12.83 21.89
CA LYS A 31 8.52 12.15 22.62
C LYS A 31 7.26 13.03 22.62
N THR A 32 6.57 13.02 21.49
CA THR A 32 5.15 13.25 21.38
C THR A 32 4.53 11.93 21.88
N SER A 33 3.42 12.04 22.60
CA SER A 33 2.75 11.02 23.42
C SER A 33 2.89 9.55 22.99
N GLU A 34 2.75 8.60 23.93
CA GLU A 34 2.75 7.16 23.62
C GLU A 34 1.75 6.76 22.52
N ASP A 35 0.73 7.59 22.28
CA ASP A 35 -0.28 7.45 21.22
C ASP A 35 0.22 7.72 19.78
N ASP A 36 1.43 8.28 19.58
CA ASP A 36 1.92 8.68 18.25
C ASP A 36 2.63 7.56 17.46
N ASN A 37 2.69 6.36 18.05
CA ASN A 37 3.37 5.22 17.46
C ASN A 37 2.37 4.23 16.89
N CYS A 38 2.51 3.85 15.62
CA CYS A 38 1.68 2.82 15.00
C CYS A 38 2.49 2.03 13.97
N VAL A 39 1.95 0.88 13.58
CA VAL A 39 2.32 0.24 12.32
C VAL A 39 1.35 0.73 11.25
N LEU A 40 1.89 1.33 10.20
CA LEU A 40 1.11 1.83 9.07
C LEU A 40 1.29 0.89 7.87
N TYR A 41 0.21 0.29 7.40
CA TYR A 41 0.19 -0.46 6.16
C TYR A 41 -0.30 0.41 5.01
N TRP A 42 0.59 0.75 4.09
CA TRP A 42 0.25 1.46 2.85
C TRP A 42 -0.28 0.48 1.81
N MET A 43 -1.60 0.41 1.70
CA MET A 43 -2.33 -0.46 0.79
C MET A 43 -2.46 0.22 -0.58
N GLN A 44 -1.64 -0.18 -1.56
CA GLN A 44 -1.70 0.40 -2.90
C GLN A 44 -2.15 -0.59 -3.98
N ARG A 45 -1.47 -1.74 -4.09
CA ARG A 45 -1.76 -2.74 -5.14
C ARG A 45 -2.80 -3.77 -4.69
N ASP A 46 -2.60 -4.34 -3.51
CA ASP A 46 -3.43 -5.41 -2.97
C ASP A 46 -4.58 -4.82 -2.14
N VAL A 47 -5.54 -4.15 -2.82
CA VAL A 47 -6.68 -3.47 -2.19
C VAL A 47 -7.77 -4.47 -1.76
N ARG A 48 -7.46 -5.25 -0.71
CA ARG A 48 -8.34 -6.26 -0.09
C ARG A 48 -7.89 -6.56 1.35
N THR A 49 -8.82 -7.02 2.19
CA THR A 49 -8.50 -7.39 3.58
C THR A 49 -8.17 -8.88 3.76
N VAL A 50 -8.73 -9.75 2.91
CA VAL A 50 -8.54 -11.21 2.96
C VAL A 50 -7.36 -11.62 2.07
N ASP A 51 -6.58 -12.59 2.52
CA ASP A 51 -5.42 -13.15 1.79
C ASP A 51 -4.44 -12.07 1.28
N ASN A 52 -4.21 -11.07 2.13
CA ASN A 52 -3.28 -9.98 1.89
C ASN A 52 -2.03 -10.14 2.77
N TRP A 53 -0.95 -10.67 2.20
CA TRP A 53 0.30 -10.90 2.92
C TRP A 53 0.91 -9.63 3.52
N GLY A 54 0.74 -8.47 2.86
CA GLY A 54 1.23 -7.19 3.38
C GLY A 54 0.48 -6.77 4.64
N LEU A 55 -0.85 -6.90 4.63
CA LEU A 55 -1.69 -6.60 5.78
C LEU A 55 -1.47 -7.59 6.93
N LEU A 56 -1.37 -8.89 6.64
CA LEU A 56 -1.10 -9.93 7.64
C LEU A 56 0.25 -9.71 8.34
N PHE A 57 1.28 -9.33 7.58
CA PHE A 57 2.58 -8.99 8.15
C PHE A 57 2.52 -7.73 9.02
N ALA A 58 1.85 -6.68 8.56
CA ALA A 58 1.67 -5.45 9.32
C ALA A 58 0.90 -5.70 10.63
N GLN A 59 -0.14 -6.53 10.60
CA GLN A 59 -0.88 -6.95 11.79
C GLN A 59 0.02 -7.71 12.77
N HIS A 60 0.83 -8.65 12.28
CA HIS A 60 1.78 -9.37 13.13
C HIS A 60 2.77 -8.41 13.81
N LEU A 61 3.37 -7.48 13.06
CA LEU A 61 4.28 -6.48 13.63
C LEU A 61 3.60 -5.59 14.66
N ALA A 62 2.36 -5.17 14.40
CA ALA A 62 1.57 -4.37 15.33
C ALA A 62 1.33 -5.12 16.64
N HIS A 63 0.97 -6.41 16.55
CA HIS A 63 0.77 -7.28 17.70
C HIS A 63 2.05 -7.49 18.52
N GLU A 64 3.16 -7.90 17.88
CA GLU A 64 4.44 -8.13 18.57
C GLU A 64 4.98 -6.87 19.25
N LYS A 65 4.80 -5.71 18.62
CA LYS A 65 5.26 -4.42 19.15
C LYS A 65 4.24 -3.76 20.08
N LYS A 66 3.06 -4.36 20.26
CA LYS A 66 1.93 -3.79 21.03
C LYS A 66 1.57 -2.36 20.58
N LEU A 67 1.55 -2.13 19.28
CA LEU A 67 1.21 -0.85 18.65
C LEU A 67 -0.13 -0.97 17.90
N PRO A 68 -0.89 0.12 17.78
CA PRO A 68 -2.05 0.15 16.90
C PRO A 68 -1.64 -0.09 15.43
N LEU A 69 -2.48 -0.83 14.70
CA LEU A 69 -2.40 -0.96 13.25
C LEU A 69 -3.29 0.11 12.61
N ARG A 70 -2.75 0.80 11.60
CA ARG A 70 -3.49 1.69 10.71
C ARG A 70 -3.24 1.28 9.28
N VAL A 71 -4.26 1.40 8.43
CA VAL A 71 -4.14 1.16 7.00
C VAL A 71 -4.35 2.48 6.28
N VAL A 72 -3.64 2.72 5.18
CA VAL A 72 -3.82 3.92 4.35
C VAL A 72 -3.81 3.54 2.88
N HIS A 73 -4.71 4.15 2.12
CA HIS A 73 -4.66 4.17 0.66
C HIS A 73 -4.43 5.60 0.18
N VAL A 74 -3.56 5.79 -0.80
CA VAL A 74 -3.30 7.10 -1.40
C VAL A 74 -3.85 7.08 -2.82
N LEU A 75 -4.87 7.89 -3.07
CA LEU A 75 -5.38 8.11 -4.42
C LEU A 75 -4.34 8.89 -5.22
N ALA A 76 -3.95 8.35 -6.37
CA ALA A 76 -3.16 9.11 -7.33
C ALA A 76 -4.01 10.27 -7.84
N SER A 77 -3.45 11.48 -7.83
CA SER A 77 -4.08 12.59 -8.56
C SER A 77 -4.20 12.19 -10.02
N PRO A 78 -5.35 12.41 -10.69
CA PRO A 78 -5.35 12.35 -12.14
C PRO A 78 -4.28 13.33 -12.62
N LEU A 79 -3.38 12.85 -13.48
CA LEU A 79 -2.41 13.71 -14.15
C LEU A 79 -3.20 14.87 -14.77
N SER A 80 -2.77 16.12 -14.55
CA SER A 80 -3.40 17.25 -15.20
C SER A 80 -3.41 16.97 -16.70
N ALA A 81 -4.56 17.13 -17.34
CA ALA A 81 -4.79 16.79 -18.74
C ALA A 81 -3.98 17.65 -19.75
N SER A 82 -2.85 18.22 -19.32
CA SER A 82 -2.11 19.28 -19.97
C SER A 82 -1.06 18.84 -20.98
N ASP A 83 -0.94 17.55 -21.32
CA ASP A 83 -0.18 17.12 -22.51
C ASP A 83 -1.11 16.49 -23.56
N PRO A 84 -1.66 17.30 -24.49
CA PRO A 84 -2.39 16.82 -25.66
C PRO A 84 -1.48 16.42 -26.83
N HIS A 85 -0.16 16.31 -26.64
CA HIS A 85 0.79 16.05 -27.73
C HIS A 85 1.80 14.95 -27.36
N SER A 86 1.36 13.71 -27.42
CA SER A 86 2.18 12.70 -28.09
C SER A 86 1.35 12.20 -29.25
N SER A 87 1.71 12.66 -30.44
CA SER A 87 1.17 12.21 -31.72
C SER A 87 0.88 10.71 -31.70
N ASP A 88 -0.30 10.35 -32.16
CA ASP A 88 -0.59 9.03 -32.71
C ASP A 88 0.40 8.82 -33.87
N ASP A 89 1.60 8.34 -33.55
CA ASP A 89 2.56 7.89 -34.55
C ASP A 89 2.11 6.49 -34.94
N ASP A 90 1.38 6.40 -36.06
CA ASP A 90 0.90 5.18 -36.71
C ASP A 90 2.04 4.20 -37.12
N ASN A 91 3.28 4.45 -36.70
CA ASN A 91 4.39 3.51 -36.76
C ASN A 91 4.46 2.67 -35.49
N ALA A 92 3.51 1.73 -35.38
CA ALA A 92 3.39 0.80 -34.26
C ALA A 92 4.60 -0.14 -34.16
N ASP A 93 5.60 0.24 -33.36
CA ASP A 93 6.26 -0.75 -32.51
C ASP A 93 5.19 -1.23 -31.51
N ASP A 94 5.00 -2.53 -31.36
CA ASP A 94 3.91 -3.18 -30.60
C ASP A 94 4.09 -3.01 -29.07
N THR A 95 4.73 -1.91 -28.66
CA THR A 95 5.05 -1.59 -27.28
C THR A 95 3.88 -0.85 -26.63
N PRO A 96 3.38 -1.33 -25.48
CA PRO A 96 2.37 -0.61 -24.72
C PRO A 96 2.86 0.79 -24.33
N PRO A 97 1.96 1.80 -24.27
CA PRO A 97 2.35 3.13 -23.84
C PRO A 97 2.85 3.13 -22.38
N PRO A 98 3.76 4.04 -22.02
CA PRO A 98 4.20 4.22 -20.64
C PRO A 98 3.03 4.38 -19.67
N LEU A 99 3.16 3.85 -18.44
CA LEU A 99 2.10 3.88 -17.41
C LEU A 99 1.61 5.31 -17.13
N GLU A 100 2.50 6.29 -17.24
CA GLU A 100 2.21 7.72 -17.06
C GLU A 100 1.25 8.27 -18.13
N ARG A 101 1.16 7.63 -19.30
CA ARG A 101 0.23 8.02 -20.37
C ARG A 101 -1.10 7.28 -20.28
N LEU A 102 -1.22 6.28 -19.41
CA LEU A 102 -2.48 5.58 -19.19
C LEU A 102 -3.42 6.46 -18.38
N ARG A 103 -4.49 6.92 -19.02
CA ARG A 103 -5.53 7.71 -18.35
C ARG A 103 -6.41 6.79 -17.50
N MET A 104 -6.55 7.13 -16.22
CA MET A 104 -7.59 6.55 -15.39
C MET A 104 -8.95 7.03 -15.91
N THR A 105 -9.81 6.10 -16.33
CA THR A 105 -11.16 6.43 -16.79
C THR A 105 -12.10 6.56 -15.60
N GLU A 106 -13.26 7.16 -15.81
CA GLU A 106 -14.32 7.17 -14.81
C GLU A 106 -14.68 5.76 -14.34
N ARG A 107 -14.74 4.78 -15.26
CA ARG A 107 -14.98 3.37 -14.92
C ARG A 107 -13.93 2.81 -13.96
N HIS A 108 -12.65 3.12 -14.20
CA HIS A 108 -11.57 2.70 -13.28
C HIS A 108 -11.75 3.32 -11.90
N GLY A 109 -12.09 4.60 -11.84
CA GLY A 109 -12.36 5.31 -10.59
C GLY A 109 -13.56 4.72 -9.82
N GLN A 110 -14.70 4.51 -10.49
CA GLN A 110 -15.88 3.91 -9.89
C GLN A 110 -15.60 2.51 -9.33
N PHE A 111 -14.88 1.67 -10.10
CA PHE A 111 -14.51 0.34 -9.65
C PHE A 111 -13.56 0.38 -8.43
N LEU A 112 -12.55 1.26 -8.46
CA LEU A 112 -11.63 1.45 -7.34
C LEU A 112 -12.37 1.92 -6.08
N MET A 113 -13.20 2.95 -6.20
CA MET A 113 -13.93 3.52 -5.07
C MET A 113 -14.91 2.53 -4.45
N GLY A 114 -15.64 1.77 -5.27
CA GLY A 114 -16.51 0.69 -4.76
C GLY A 114 -15.72 -0.40 -4.02
N GLY A 115 -14.53 -0.77 -4.53
CA GLY A 115 -13.64 -1.70 -3.84
C GLY A 115 -13.10 -1.15 -2.51
N LEU A 116 -12.73 0.13 -2.48
CA LEU A 116 -12.27 0.81 -1.26
C LEU A 116 -13.37 0.92 -0.20
N GLU A 117 -14.62 1.11 -0.60
CA GLU A 117 -15.78 1.10 0.31
C GLU A 117 -15.93 -0.27 0.99
N CYS A 118 -15.84 -1.37 0.22
CA CYS A 118 -15.83 -2.72 0.78
C CYS A 118 -14.69 -2.92 1.80
N VAL A 119 -13.46 -2.51 1.44
CA VAL A 119 -12.30 -2.61 2.34
C VAL A 119 -12.48 -1.78 3.61
N HIS A 120 -12.99 -0.55 3.48
CA HIS A 120 -13.28 0.31 4.61
C HIS A 120 -14.25 -0.36 5.58
N ASP A 121 -15.36 -0.92 5.07
CA ASP A 121 -16.38 -1.54 5.91
C ASP A 121 -15.85 -2.80 6.62
N GLU A 122 -15.05 -3.61 5.93
CA GLU A 122 -14.39 -4.79 6.49
C GLU A 122 -13.39 -4.42 7.60
N LEU A 123 -12.54 -3.40 7.38
CA LEU A 123 -11.57 -2.94 8.37
C LEU A 123 -12.26 -2.27 9.57
N LYS A 124 -13.30 -1.48 9.31
CA LYS A 124 -14.12 -0.84 10.36
C LYS A 124 -14.81 -1.87 11.24
N ALA A 125 -15.34 -2.96 10.66
CA ALA A 125 -15.90 -4.08 11.42
C ALA A 125 -14.86 -4.76 12.34
N LYS A 126 -13.57 -4.61 12.05
CA LYS A 126 -12.45 -5.09 12.88
C LYS A 126 -11.81 -3.99 13.74
N SER A 127 -12.40 -2.80 13.80
CA SER A 127 -11.86 -1.63 14.52
C SER A 127 -10.45 -1.22 14.06
N VAL A 128 -10.12 -1.44 12.79
CA VAL A 128 -8.87 -0.99 12.18
C VAL A 128 -9.14 0.30 11.40
N PRO A 129 -8.50 1.43 11.74
CA PRO A 129 -8.65 2.67 10.98
C PRO A 129 -8.11 2.53 9.54
N PHE A 130 -8.87 3.06 8.57
CA PHE A 130 -8.57 3.10 7.13
C PHE A 130 -8.72 4.52 6.59
#